data_AF-A0A8J8KM36-F1
#
_entry.id   AF-A0A8J8KM36-F1
#
_cell.length_a   1.000
_cell.length_b   1.000
_cell.length_c   1.000
_cell.angle_alpha   90.00
_cell.angle_beta   90.00
_cell.angle_gamma   90.00
#
_symmetry.space_group_name_H-M   'P 1'
#
loop_
_entity.id
_entity.type
_entity.pdbx_description
1 polymer ?
#
loop_
_entity_poly.entity_id
_entity_poly.type
_entity_poly.pdbx_seq_one_letter_code
_entity_poly.pdbx_strand_id
1 'polypeptide(L)'
;MTVRDGYIARWRGMEYEASPDGDDVRIYLPEPAEGFEEVRPGRWVRVLPIAQVDDFCYVRTACSWRGEPFIVLGRHEKWFRVEYTGGKAPVARDLGLEEFDYGVYQGWAPAADVTDLREVRV
;
A
#
# COMPACT_ATOMS: atom_id res chain seq x y z
N MET A 1 0.52 13.88 -0.68
CA MET A 1 0.26 12.63 0.05
C MET A 1 0.95 11.50 -0.70
N THR A 2 1.71 10.69 0.03
CA THR A 2 2.42 9.52 -0.50
C THR A 2 1.44 8.35 -0.55
N VAL A 3 1.44 7.58 -1.65
CA VAL A 3 0.63 6.36 -1.76
C VAL A 3 1.36 5.26 -0.99
N ARG A 4 0.70 4.67 0.02
CA ARG A 4 1.18 3.47 0.69
C ARG A 4 0.42 2.24 0.22
N ASP A 5 1.18 1.20 -0.08
CA ASP A 5 0.71 -0.14 -0.38
C ASP A 5 1.79 -1.13 0.08
N GLY A 6 1.59 -1.75 1.25
CA GLY A 6 2.60 -2.63 1.83
C GLY A 6 2.42 -2.91 3.32
N TYR A 7 3.26 -3.81 3.82
CA TYR A 7 3.29 -4.15 5.24
C TYR A 7 3.93 -3.05 6.07
N ILE A 8 3.35 -2.84 7.24
CA ILE A 8 3.78 -1.88 8.23
C ILE A 8 3.89 -2.60 9.57
N ALA A 9 4.97 -2.34 10.30
CA ALA A 9 5.15 -2.82 11.66
C ALA A 9 5.36 -1.65 12.61
N ARG A 10 4.78 -1.73 13.80
CA ARG A 10 5.07 -0.80 14.89
C ARG A 10 6.02 -1.47 15.88
N TRP A 11 7.12 -0.80 16.21
CA TRP A 11 8.10 -1.30 17.16
C TRP A 11 8.70 -0.13 17.93
N ARG A 12 8.74 -0.25 19.27
CA ARG A 12 9.28 0.80 20.17
C ARG A 12 8.65 2.18 19.93
N GLY A 13 7.36 2.20 19.63
CA GLY A 13 6.60 3.44 19.40
C GLY A 13 6.80 4.10 18.03
N MET A 14 7.56 3.47 17.12
CA MET A 14 7.76 3.95 15.75
C MET A 14 7.15 3.00 14.73
N GLU A 15 6.74 3.56 13.58
CA GLU A 15 6.19 2.81 12.46
C GLU A 15 7.27 2.62 11.39
N TYR A 16 7.39 1.40 10.86
CA TYR A 16 8.37 1.01 9.86
C TYR A 16 7.71 0.38 8.64
N GLU A 17 8.27 0.61 7.46
CA GLU A 17 8.06 -0.31 6.34
C GLU A 17 8.50 -1.71 6.76
N ALA A 18 7.70 -2.71 6.43
CA ALA A 18 7.94 -4.07 6.87
C ALA A 18 7.72 -5.12 5.77
N SER A 19 8.09 -6.36 6.07
CA SER A 19 7.67 -7.53 5.32
C SER A 19 7.64 -8.76 6.24
N PRO A 20 6.71 -9.70 6.02
CA PRO A 20 6.68 -10.95 6.78
C PRO A 20 7.88 -11.84 6.42
N ASP A 21 8.41 -12.55 7.41
CA ASP A 21 9.54 -13.48 7.27
C ASP A 21 9.35 -14.72 8.18
N GLY A 22 8.35 -15.55 7.86
CA GLY A 22 7.98 -16.68 8.71
C GLY A 22 7.39 -16.22 10.04
N ASP A 23 7.99 -16.64 11.15
CA ASP A 23 7.63 -16.20 12.52
C ASP A 23 8.26 -14.84 12.89
N ASP A 24 9.06 -14.28 11.98
CA ASP A 24 9.71 -12.99 12.12
C ASP A 24 9.08 -11.93 11.20
N VAL A 25 9.43 -10.68 11.48
CA VAL A 25 9.13 -9.50 10.67
C VAL A 25 10.43 -8.77 10.38
N ARG A 26 10.63 -8.40 9.12
CA ARG A 26 11.71 -7.51 8.70
C ARG A 26 11.19 -6.08 8.71
N ILE A 27 11.83 -5.19 9.46
CA ILE A 27 11.58 -3.75 9.43
C ILE A 27 12.70 -3.02 8.71
N TYR A 28 12.37 -1.93 8.00
CA TYR A 28 13.30 -1.22 7.14
C TYR A 28 13.48 0.26 7.49
N LEU A 29 14.68 0.77 7.25
CA LEU A 29 15.03 2.19 7.30
C LEU A 29 15.85 2.59 6.07
N PRO A 30 15.76 3.86 5.62
CA PRO A 30 16.60 4.38 4.53
C PRO A 30 18.03 4.71 4.97
N GLU A 31 18.28 4.81 6.28
CA GLU A 31 19.54 5.25 6.88
C GLU A 31 20.08 4.21 7.87
N PRO A 32 21.42 4.18 8.11
CA PRO A 32 22.02 3.30 9.11
C PRO A 32 21.45 3.55 10.51
N ALA A 33 21.16 2.47 11.23
CA ALA A 33 20.68 2.52 12.61
C ALA A 33 21.19 1.31 13.42
N GLU A 34 21.23 1.44 14.73
CA GLU A 34 21.74 0.38 15.60
C GLU A 34 20.93 -0.92 15.49
N GLY A 35 21.63 -2.02 15.21
CA GLY A 35 21.03 -3.34 15.01
C GLY A 35 20.28 -3.49 13.69
N PHE A 36 20.48 -2.57 12.74
CA PHE A 36 20.08 -2.75 11.35
C PHE A 36 21.32 -3.04 10.48
N GLU A 37 21.13 -3.89 9.47
CA GLU A 37 22.17 -4.27 8.51
C GLU A 37 21.81 -3.76 7.11
N GLU A 38 22.80 -3.29 6.35
CA GLU A 38 22.58 -2.83 4.98
C GLU A 38 22.38 -4.02 4.04
N VAL A 39 21.23 -4.07 3.36
CA VAL A 39 20.93 -5.11 2.35
C VAL A 39 21.12 -4.62 0.93
N ARG A 40 21.04 -3.30 0.71
CA ARG A 40 21.41 -2.59 -0.51
C ARG A 40 21.59 -1.10 -0.19
N PRO A 41 22.28 -0.32 -1.04
CA PRO A 41 22.47 1.11 -0.83
C PRO A 41 21.15 1.82 -0.45
N GLY A 42 21.15 2.46 0.72
CA GLY A 42 19.97 3.19 1.24
C GLY A 42 18.81 2.32 1.69
N ARG A 43 19.07 1.05 2.04
CA ARG A 43 18.07 0.16 2.65
C ARG A 43 18.71 -0.73 3.71
N TRP A 44 18.32 -0.45 4.93
CA TRP A 44 18.78 -1.10 6.15
C TRP A 44 17.65 -1.94 6.73
N VAL A 45 17.93 -3.17 7.15
CA VAL A 45 16.93 -4.11 7.67
C VAL A 45 17.26 -4.53 9.09
N ARG A 46 16.23 -4.75 9.89
CA ARG A 46 16.32 -5.49 11.15
C ARG A 46 15.26 -6.58 11.17
N VAL A 47 15.67 -7.79 11.55
CA VAL A 47 14.76 -8.93 11.75
C VAL A 47 14.34 -8.95 13.22
N LEU A 48 13.03 -9.08 13.47
CA LEU A 48 12.44 -9.15 14.79
C LEU A 48 11.46 -10.31 14.86
N PRO A 49 11.42 -11.09 15.94
CA PRO A 49 10.29 -11.98 16.19
C PRO A 49 8.98 -11.20 16.18
N ILE A 50 7.92 -11.73 15.55
CA ILE A 50 6.63 -11.04 15.48
C ILE A 50 6.05 -10.73 16.87
N ALA A 51 6.40 -11.51 17.89
CA ALA A 51 6.03 -11.27 19.27
C ALA A 51 6.65 -10.00 19.90
N GLN A 52 7.67 -9.40 19.26
CA GLN A 52 8.32 -8.17 19.73
C GLN A 52 7.74 -6.91 19.07
N VAL A 53 6.94 -7.02 18.01
CA VAL A 53 6.29 -5.87 17.38
C VAL A 53 4.96 -5.56 18.05
N ASP A 54 4.67 -4.27 18.22
CA ASP A 54 3.46 -3.78 18.88
C ASP A 54 2.22 -3.86 17.97
N ASP A 55 2.44 -3.90 16.65
CA ASP A 55 1.41 -4.02 15.62
C ASP A 55 2.07 -4.47 14.30
N PHE A 56 1.35 -5.23 13.47
CA PHE A 56 1.77 -5.65 12.14
C PHE A 56 0.55 -5.80 11.24
N CYS A 57 0.46 -4.99 10.19
CA CYS A 57 -0.68 -5.00 9.27
C CYS A 57 -0.28 -4.65 7.84
N TYR A 58 -1.16 -4.96 6.90
CA TYR A 58 -1.03 -4.49 5.53
C TYR A 58 -1.80 -3.18 5.37
N VAL A 59 -1.15 -2.15 4.85
CA VAL A 59 -1.75 -0.83 4.61
C VAL A 59 -1.95 -0.63 3.12
N ARG A 60 -3.14 -0.17 2.73
CA ARG A 60 -3.46 0.26 1.37
C ARG A 60 -3.92 1.71 1.38
N THR A 61 -3.72 2.41 0.26
CA THR A 61 -4.35 3.71 0.03
C THR A 61 -5.68 3.50 -0.67
N ALA A 62 -6.78 3.88 -0.04
CA ALA A 62 -8.13 3.84 -0.62
C ALA A 62 -8.57 5.22 -1.09
N CYS A 63 -9.50 5.28 -2.05
CA CYS A 63 -10.10 6.51 -2.52
C CYS A 63 -11.49 6.30 -3.15
N SER A 64 -12.13 7.41 -3.49
CA SER A 64 -13.38 7.48 -4.25
C SER A 64 -13.11 8.18 -5.59
N TRP A 65 -13.56 7.60 -6.71
CA TRP A 65 -13.47 8.21 -8.04
C TRP A 65 -14.75 7.96 -8.83
N ARG A 66 -15.34 9.01 -9.41
CA ARG A 66 -16.63 8.94 -10.13
C ARG A 66 -17.76 8.26 -9.33
N GLY A 67 -17.75 8.45 -8.00
CA GLY A 67 -18.76 7.88 -7.09
C GLY A 67 -18.53 6.44 -6.67
N GLU A 68 -17.45 5.80 -7.12
CA GLU A 68 -17.17 4.39 -6.91
C GLU A 68 -15.89 4.18 -6.08
N PRO A 69 -15.78 3.09 -5.29
CA PRO A 69 -14.65 2.86 -4.39
C PRO A 69 -13.45 2.18 -5.07
N PHE A 70 -12.25 2.65 -4.75
CA PHE A 70 -10.99 2.16 -5.31
C PHE A 70 -9.91 2.01 -4.24
N ILE A 71 -8.90 1.18 -4.56
CA ILE A 71 -7.56 1.29 -3.98
C ILE A 71 -6.59 1.89 -5.00
N VAL A 72 -5.59 2.62 -4.52
CA VAL A 72 -4.54 3.24 -5.32
C VAL A 72 -3.33 2.31 -5.33
N LEU A 73 -2.97 1.83 -6.52
CA LEU A 73 -1.83 0.93 -6.76
C LEU A 73 -0.52 1.70 -6.98
N GLY A 74 -0.62 2.97 -7.37
CA GLY A 74 0.55 3.80 -7.62
C GLY A 74 0.19 5.17 -8.16
N ARG A 75 1.19 6.03 -8.24
CA ARG A 75 1.07 7.39 -8.78
C ARG A 75 2.10 7.62 -9.87
N HIS A 76 1.65 8.19 -10.99
CA HIS A 76 2.50 8.68 -12.05
C HIS A 76 2.10 10.11 -12.39
N GLU A 77 2.98 11.07 -12.10
CA GLU A 77 2.72 12.51 -12.26
C GLU A 77 1.39 12.98 -11.60
N LYS A 78 0.40 13.34 -12.42
CA LYS A 78 -0.94 13.80 -12.03
C LYS A 78 -1.99 12.68 -12.12
N TRP A 79 -1.58 11.43 -12.22
CA TRP A 79 -2.46 10.28 -12.37
C TRP A 79 -2.23 9.25 -11.27
N PHE A 80 -3.32 8.63 -10.83
CA PHE A 80 -3.30 7.45 -9.98
C PHE A 80 -3.67 6.21 -10.80
N ARG A 81 -2.87 5.14 -10.68
CA ARG A 81 -3.32 3.81 -11.08
C ARG A 81 -4.22 3.30 -9.96
N VAL A 82 -5.44 2.92 -10.29
CA VAL A 82 -6.46 2.50 -9.33
C VAL A 82 -7.03 1.14 -9.69
N GLU A 83 -7.45 0.39 -8.67
CA GLU A 83 -8.19 -0.86 -8.80
C GLU A 83 -9.57 -0.73 -8.15
N TYR A 84 -10.60 -1.13 -8.88
CA TYR A 84 -11.99 -1.03 -8.45
C TYR A 84 -12.33 -2.08 -7.41
N THR A 85 -12.95 -1.64 -6.31
CA THR A 85 -13.29 -2.50 -5.16
C THR A 85 -14.79 -2.67 -4.94
N GLY A 86 -15.64 -2.11 -5.82
CA GLY A 86 -17.10 -2.19 -5.67
C GLY A 86 -17.72 -3.50 -6.16
N GLY A 87 -16.94 -4.41 -6.75
CA GLY A 87 -17.34 -5.81 -7.02
C GLY A 87 -18.41 -6.00 -8.12
N LYS A 88 -18.76 -4.97 -8.88
CA LYS A 88 -19.78 -5.01 -9.93
C LYS A 88 -19.17 -4.82 -11.33
N ALA A 89 -19.02 -5.91 -12.08
CA ALA A 89 -18.45 -5.87 -13.43
C ALA A 89 -19.15 -4.89 -14.41
N PRO A 90 -20.49 -4.75 -14.42
CA PRO A 90 -21.14 -3.74 -15.28
C PRO A 90 -20.70 -2.31 -14.96
N VAL A 91 -20.55 -1.97 -13.68
CA VAL A 91 -20.09 -0.64 -13.25
C VAL A 91 -18.65 -0.39 -13.71
N ALA A 92 -17.77 -1.38 -13.56
CA ALA A 92 -16.39 -1.27 -14.03
C ALA A 92 -16.30 -1.01 -15.54
N ARG A 93 -17.17 -1.66 -16.33
CA ARG A 93 -17.25 -1.45 -17.79
C ARG A 93 -17.77 -0.06 -18.13
N ASP A 94 -18.82 0.41 -17.46
CA ASP A 94 -19.38 1.75 -17.67
C ASP A 94 -18.37 2.87 -17.33
N LEU A 95 -17.49 2.62 -16.35
CA LEU A 95 -16.38 3.50 -16.02
C LEU A 95 -15.22 3.47 -17.02
N GLY A 96 -15.22 2.50 -17.95
CA GLY A 96 -14.16 2.31 -18.94
C GLY A 96 -12.89 1.69 -18.35
N LEU A 97 -13.01 0.89 -17.28
CA LEU A 97 -11.87 0.21 -16.68
C LEU A 97 -11.39 -0.97 -17.54
N GLU A 98 -10.09 -1.21 -17.51
CA GLU A 98 -9.46 -2.39 -18.07
C GLU A 98 -9.70 -3.60 -17.17
N GLU A 99 -10.13 -4.73 -17.71
CA GLU A 99 -10.11 -6.01 -17.00
C GLU A 99 -8.69 -6.57 -17.06
N PHE A 100 -7.92 -6.31 -16.00
CA PHE A 100 -6.51 -6.68 -15.91
C PHE A 100 -6.35 -8.19 -15.65
N ASP A 101 -7.25 -8.77 -14.86
CA ASP A 101 -7.42 -10.20 -14.61
C ASP A 101 -8.91 -10.48 -14.35
N TYR A 102 -9.32 -11.74 -14.27
CA TYR A 102 -10.71 -12.14 -14.05
C TYR A 102 -11.29 -11.49 -12.79
N GLY A 103 -12.24 -10.56 -12.98
CA GLY A 103 -12.87 -9.82 -11.89
C GLY A 103 -12.02 -8.69 -11.28
N VAL A 104 -10.83 -8.43 -11.83
CA VAL A 104 -9.93 -7.34 -11.41
C VAL A 104 -9.97 -6.23 -12.45
N TYR A 105 -10.49 -5.07 -12.05
CA TYR A 105 -10.67 -3.94 -12.95
C TYR A 105 -9.80 -2.76 -12.53
N GLN A 106 -8.98 -2.27 -13.45
CA GLN A 106 -8.01 -1.20 -13.19
C GLN A 106 -8.16 -0.03 -14.15
N GLY A 107 -7.68 1.14 -13.75
CA GLY A 107 -7.73 2.33 -14.58
C GLY A 107 -6.77 3.42 -14.11
N TRP A 108 -6.76 4.51 -14.87
CA TRP A 108 -6.02 5.72 -14.53
C TRP A 108 -6.99 6.84 -14.19
N ALA A 109 -6.95 7.32 -12.95
CA ALA A 109 -7.76 8.42 -12.46
C ALA A 109 -6.90 9.70 -12.39
N PRO A 110 -7.37 10.85 -12.93
CA PRO A 110 -6.72 12.12 -12.68
C PRO A 110 -6.71 12.38 -11.18
N ALA A 111 -5.55 12.73 -10.61
CA ALA A 111 -5.40 12.96 -9.18
C ALA A 111 -6.32 14.09 -8.66
N ALA A 112 -6.71 15.02 -9.52
CA ALA A 112 -7.64 16.10 -9.21
C ALA A 112 -9.10 15.64 -9.09
N ASP A 113 -9.46 14.50 -9.68
CA ASP A 113 -10.81 13.94 -9.69
C ASP A 113 -11.01 12.89 -8.57
N VAL A 114 -9.92 12.50 -7.90
CA VAL A 114 -9.93 11.53 -6.81
C VAL A 114 -10.25 12.23 -5.49
N THR A 115 -11.14 11.62 -4.73
CA THR A 115 -11.62 12.11 -3.42
C THR A 115 -11.44 11.03 -2.36
N ASP A 116 -11.67 11.38 -1.09
CA ASP A 116 -11.59 10.46 0.05
C ASP A 116 -10.30 9.64 0.15
N LEU A 117 -9.17 10.23 -0.29
CA LEU A 117 -7.87 9.58 -0.24
C LEU A 117 -7.46 9.33 1.21
N ARG A 118 -7.31 8.07 1.60
CA ARG A 118 -6.99 7.68 2.97
C ARG A 118 -6.23 6.37 3.02
N GLU A 119 -5.42 6.18 4.05
CA GLU A 119 -4.83 4.88 4.37
C GLU A 119 -5.88 4.00 5.07
N VAL A 120 -5.92 2.72 4.69
CA VAL A 120 -6.75 1.69 5.33
C VAL A 120 -5.84 0.53 5.77
N ARG A 121 -6.06 0.02 6.98
CA ARG A 121 -5.40 -1.18 7.51
C ARG A 121 -6.30 -2.39 7.22
N VAL A 122 -5.73 -3.43 6.60
CA VAL A 122 -6.40 -4.66 6.16
C VAL A 122 -6.12 -5.80 7.13
#